data_AF-A0A955P5K9-F1
#
_entry.id   AF-A0A955P5K9-F1
#
_cell.length_a   1.000
_cell.length_b   1.000
_cell.length_c   1.000
_cell.angle_alpha   90.00
_cell.angle_beta   90.00
_cell.angle_gamma   90.00
#
_symmetry.space_group_name_H-M   'P 1'
#
loop_
_entity.id
_entity.type
_entity.pdbx_description
1 polymer ?
#
loop_
_entity_poly.entity_id
_entity_poly.type
_entity_poly.pdbx_seq_one_letter_code
_entity_poly.pdbx_strand_id
1 'polypeptide(L)'
;CSIECCTLHPINDPHCKRNQKFCQDIDDWNAISKEIWIWNYNTDFSCYDLPFPNLRVIGPNLRFFRDNKVKGVFMQANGNGNSGEFCDLRNYVISRLLWNPDQRDDLLIREFCMLHYGKAAPPILAYIDLIHENAEKEGVHPGCFPTACEVGLNEEVVIRAMKLFEKALDLAENETVRNRVEKAMIPVYKAMIATHGNLKYREGKCYYDFPAGYEDTIPTYIELGRKHNLTQTSEHEAAEVFFKALEGFEDGLPAVQIENETWKLTLIPGNNARIIDLTYKPTGRNIVKGDRRFGRIRPFEEWGVQGYDHDEDPKFEATVEGQTIHMTKKLKDGTVLERTIALPDDGSGKVLFEGTAKYEGDGSKTLELKIHPEYDTVTRTEDAKELSVYVQDNGKWKLVNEEWDTDEGPSQD
;
A
#
# COMPACT_ATOMS: atom_id res chain seq x y z
N CYS A 1 -0.96 -24.29 0.45
CA CYS A 1 -0.13 -23.08 0.54
C CYS A 1 -0.86 -22.08 1.43
N SER A 2 -0.20 -21.32 2.32
CA SER A 2 -0.90 -20.44 3.28
C SER A 2 -1.23 -19.03 2.73
N ILE A 3 -1.36 -18.87 1.41
CA ILE A 3 -1.46 -17.55 0.75
C ILE A 3 -2.70 -16.76 1.19
N GLU A 4 -3.79 -17.46 1.46
CA GLU A 4 -5.07 -16.89 1.88
C GLU A 4 -5.11 -16.60 3.38
N CYS A 5 -4.09 -16.97 4.17
CA CYS A 5 -4.10 -16.85 5.62
C CYS A 5 -3.81 -15.42 6.09
N CYS A 6 -4.39 -15.05 7.23
CA CYS A 6 -3.94 -13.95 8.07
C CYS A 6 -2.52 -14.23 8.56
N THR A 7 -1.66 -13.22 8.45
CA THR A 7 -0.25 -13.26 8.87
C THR A 7 -0.02 -12.62 10.24
N LEU A 8 -1.04 -11.98 10.83
CA LEU A 8 -1.00 -11.40 12.18
C LEU A 8 -1.37 -12.42 13.27
N HIS A 9 -2.34 -13.30 13.00
CA HIS A 9 -2.84 -14.30 13.94
C HIS A 9 -2.24 -15.68 13.65
N PRO A 10 -1.97 -16.51 14.68
CA PRO A 10 -1.61 -17.91 14.48
C PRO A 10 -2.60 -18.64 13.56
N ILE A 11 -2.11 -19.58 12.77
CA ILE A 11 -2.95 -20.36 11.85
C ILE A 11 -4.07 -21.09 12.59
N ASN A 12 -3.79 -21.58 13.79
CA ASN A 12 -4.76 -22.30 14.61
C ASN A 12 -5.52 -21.40 15.59
N ASP A 13 -5.49 -20.08 15.43
CA ASP A 13 -6.31 -19.19 16.25
C ASP A 13 -7.80 -19.40 15.96
N PRO A 14 -8.60 -19.87 16.94
CA PRO A 14 -10.03 -20.11 16.75
C PRO A 14 -10.84 -18.85 16.44
N HIS A 15 -10.30 -17.66 16.74
CA HIS A 15 -10.95 -16.38 16.49
C HIS A 15 -10.62 -15.80 15.12
N CYS A 16 -9.59 -16.32 14.43
CA CYS A 16 -9.24 -15.88 13.07
C CYS A 16 -10.00 -16.71 12.01
N LYS A 17 -11.19 -16.25 11.62
CA LYS A 17 -12.03 -16.93 10.60
C LYS A 17 -11.28 -17.21 9.29
N ARG A 18 -10.42 -16.28 8.85
CA ARG A 18 -9.60 -16.39 7.64
C ARG A 18 -8.68 -17.62 7.68
N ASN A 19 -8.13 -17.95 8.85
CA ASN A 19 -7.21 -19.07 9.01
C ASN A 19 -7.91 -20.42 9.21
N GLN A 20 -9.18 -20.44 9.64
CA GLN A 20 -9.92 -21.68 9.89
C GLN A 20 -10.03 -22.58 8.65
N LYS A 21 -10.20 -21.98 7.47
CA LYS A 21 -10.25 -22.73 6.20
C LYS A 21 -8.95 -23.51 5.95
N PHE A 22 -7.81 -22.92 6.27
CA PHE A 22 -6.52 -23.59 6.11
C PHE A 22 -6.30 -24.71 7.13
N CYS A 23 -6.84 -24.59 8.35
CA CYS A 23 -6.86 -25.71 9.30
C CYS A 23 -7.66 -26.89 8.74
N GLN A 24 -8.83 -26.63 8.15
CA GLN A 24 -9.63 -27.66 7.50
C GLN A 24 -8.90 -28.31 6.33
N ASP A 25 -8.23 -27.51 5.48
CA ASP A 25 -7.42 -28.04 4.38
C ASP A 25 -6.36 -29.02 4.91
N ILE A 26 -5.68 -28.71 6.01
CA ILE A 26 -4.69 -29.61 6.61
C ILE A 26 -5.30 -30.90 7.12
N ASP A 27 -6.45 -30.84 7.78
CA ASP A 27 -7.16 -32.03 8.28
C ASP A 27 -7.58 -32.94 7.11
N ASP A 28 -8.13 -32.36 6.05
CA ASP A 28 -8.56 -33.06 4.84
C ASP A 28 -7.37 -33.70 4.11
N TRP A 29 -6.25 -32.97 3.99
CA TRP A 29 -5.03 -33.51 3.41
C TRP A 29 -4.43 -34.63 4.27
N ASN A 30 -4.47 -34.51 5.60
CA ASN A 30 -3.97 -35.54 6.53
C ASN A 30 -4.76 -36.84 6.45
N ALA A 31 -6.06 -36.78 6.11
CA ALA A 31 -6.88 -37.97 5.87
C ALA A 31 -6.45 -38.74 4.61
N ILE A 32 -5.82 -38.06 3.64
CA ILE A 32 -5.47 -38.61 2.32
C ILE A 32 -3.98 -39.00 2.25
N SER A 33 -3.10 -38.18 2.82
CA SER A 33 -1.65 -38.31 2.68
C SER A 33 -0.90 -38.07 3.99
N LYS A 34 0.22 -38.78 4.16
CA LYS A 34 1.18 -38.56 5.25
C LYS A 34 2.38 -37.69 4.82
N GLU A 35 2.43 -37.31 3.55
CA GLU A 35 3.55 -36.60 2.92
C GLU A 35 3.14 -35.15 2.58
N ILE A 36 2.77 -34.40 3.61
CA ILE A 36 2.34 -32.99 3.45
C ILE A 36 3.55 -32.08 3.59
N TRP A 37 3.70 -31.17 2.61
CA TRP A 37 4.70 -30.11 2.61
C TRP A 37 3.99 -28.76 2.55
N ILE A 38 4.40 -27.83 3.41
CA ILE A 38 3.77 -26.51 3.50
C ILE A 38 4.69 -25.46 2.90
N TRP A 39 4.12 -24.63 2.04
CA TRP A 39 4.69 -23.35 1.66
C TRP A 39 3.95 -22.27 2.47
N ASN A 40 4.70 -21.60 3.35
CA ASN A 40 4.23 -20.54 4.23
C ASN A 40 4.89 -19.20 3.90
N TYR A 41 4.10 -18.14 3.85
CA TYR A 41 4.55 -16.78 3.50
C TYR A 41 4.85 -15.95 4.75
N ASN A 42 5.98 -15.25 4.78
CA ASN A 42 6.49 -14.53 5.94
C ASN A 42 6.93 -13.09 5.63
N THR A 43 6.52 -12.53 4.49
CA THR A 43 6.81 -11.14 4.10
C THR A 43 5.59 -10.53 3.42
N ASP A 44 5.56 -9.21 3.35
CA ASP A 44 4.70 -8.47 2.44
C ASP A 44 5.38 -8.44 1.05
N PHE A 45 4.78 -9.09 0.06
CA PHE A 45 5.29 -9.13 -1.32
C PHE A 45 4.90 -7.89 -2.13
N SER A 46 3.89 -7.13 -1.68
CA SER A 46 3.51 -5.83 -2.24
C SER A 46 4.48 -4.75 -1.79
N CYS A 47 5.05 -4.88 -0.58
CA CYS A 47 5.95 -3.89 -0.01
C CYS A 47 6.96 -4.53 0.96
N TYR A 48 8.09 -5.03 0.46
CA TYR A 48 9.11 -5.71 1.27
C TYR A 48 9.68 -4.84 2.39
N ASP A 49 9.66 -3.52 2.21
CA ASP A 49 10.18 -2.50 3.10
C ASP A 49 9.07 -1.77 3.85
N LEU A 50 7.92 -2.41 4.13
CA LEU A 50 6.87 -1.88 4.99
C LEU A 50 6.89 -2.57 6.38
N PRO A 51 6.55 -1.87 7.48
CA PRO A 51 6.37 -2.50 8.79
C PRO A 51 5.35 -3.65 8.71
N PHE A 52 5.76 -4.86 9.11
CA PHE A 52 4.94 -6.05 8.94
C PHE A 52 4.81 -6.86 10.25
N PRO A 53 3.65 -6.86 10.92
CA PRO A 53 3.45 -7.42 12.26
C PRO A 53 3.28 -8.95 12.27
N ASN A 54 4.22 -9.70 11.69
CA ASN A 54 4.11 -11.16 11.56
C ASN A 54 5.20 -11.96 12.31
N LEU A 55 6.04 -11.30 13.12
CA LEU A 55 7.13 -11.99 13.82
C LEU A 55 6.58 -12.94 14.90
N ARG A 56 5.50 -12.53 15.58
CA ARG A 56 4.90 -13.28 16.71
C ARG A 56 4.19 -14.57 16.27
N VAL A 57 3.83 -14.73 15.00
CA VAL A 57 3.15 -15.95 14.50
C VAL A 57 4.10 -17.05 14.03
N ILE A 58 5.39 -16.74 13.81
CA ILE A 58 6.36 -17.71 13.26
C ILE A 58 6.45 -18.96 14.14
N GLY A 59 6.60 -18.79 15.46
CA GLY A 59 6.64 -19.89 16.43
C GLY A 59 5.35 -20.71 16.47
N PRO A 60 4.19 -20.08 16.75
CA PRO A 60 2.90 -20.75 16.75
C PRO A 60 2.62 -21.55 15.47
N ASN A 61 2.89 -20.98 14.29
CA ASN A 61 2.64 -21.62 13.00
C ASN A 61 3.53 -22.86 12.80
N LEU A 62 4.84 -22.77 13.12
CA LEU A 62 5.74 -23.93 13.02
C LEU A 62 5.37 -25.06 14.00
N ARG A 63 4.94 -24.72 15.22
CA ARG A 63 4.42 -25.71 16.18
C ARG A 63 3.16 -26.38 15.65
N PHE A 64 2.22 -25.59 15.11
CA PHE A 64 1.00 -26.12 14.49
C PHE A 64 1.32 -27.08 13.33
N PHE A 65 2.26 -26.75 12.44
CA PHE A 65 2.66 -27.65 11.35
C PHE A 65 3.27 -28.96 11.88
N ARG A 66 4.16 -28.88 12.88
CA ARG A 66 4.74 -30.06 13.53
C ARG A 66 3.66 -30.94 14.14
N ASP A 67 2.74 -30.36 14.89
CA ASP A 67 1.68 -31.08 15.60
C ASP A 67 0.71 -31.76 14.61
N ASN A 68 0.55 -31.18 13.42
CA ASN A 68 -0.16 -31.75 12.27
C ASN A 68 0.68 -32.68 11.38
N LYS A 69 1.87 -33.10 11.84
CA LYS A 69 2.74 -34.10 11.17
C LYS A 69 3.21 -33.69 9.77
N VAL A 70 3.24 -32.39 9.47
CA VAL A 70 3.83 -31.84 8.24
C VAL A 70 5.30 -32.28 8.13
N LYS A 71 5.71 -32.72 6.94
CA LYS A 71 7.04 -33.27 6.66
C LYS A 71 8.10 -32.22 6.38
N GLY A 72 7.70 -31.11 5.79
CA GLY A 72 8.60 -30.02 5.48
C GLY A 72 7.85 -28.70 5.34
N VAL A 73 8.55 -27.62 5.67
CA VAL A 73 8.02 -26.27 5.60
C VAL A 73 9.01 -25.40 4.83
N PHE A 74 8.53 -24.79 3.75
CA PHE A 74 9.22 -23.71 3.07
C PHE A 74 8.68 -22.38 3.60
N MET A 75 9.52 -21.67 4.35
CA MET A 75 9.20 -20.36 4.95
C MET A 75 9.67 -19.26 4.00
N GLN A 76 8.84 -18.91 3.02
CA GLN A 76 9.19 -17.89 2.04
C GLN A 76 9.18 -16.50 2.68
N ALA A 77 10.29 -15.78 2.52
CA ALA A 77 10.43 -14.36 2.80
C ALA A 77 10.94 -13.65 1.54
N ASN A 78 11.46 -12.42 1.65
CA ASN A 78 12.00 -11.66 0.55
C ASN A 78 13.25 -12.33 -0.05
N GLY A 79 13.08 -13.09 -1.14
CA GLY A 79 14.15 -13.90 -1.75
C GLY A 79 15.06 -13.16 -2.74
N ASN A 80 14.70 -11.93 -3.13
CA ASN A 80 15.35 -11.14 -4.18
C ASN A 80 16.05 -9.87 -3.65
N GLY A 81 16.28 -9.79 -2.33
CA GLY A 81 16.97 -8.66 -1.70
C GLY A 81 17.34 -8.92 -0.23
N ASN A 82 18.22 -8.08 0.33
CA ASN A 82 18.79 -8.26 1.67
C ASN A 82 18.36 -7.17 2.67
N SER A 83 17.38 -6.35 2.31
CA SER A 83 17.02 -5.13 3.08
C SER A 83 15.51 -4.95 3.25
N GLY A 84 14.74 -6.01 3.10
CA GLY A 84 13.34 -6.02 3.53
C GLY A 84 13.23 -5.81 5.04
N GLU A 85 12.04 -5.44 5.49
CA GLU A 85 11.72 -5.20 6.89
C GLU A 85 12.23 -6.36 7.74
N PHE A 86 13.04 -6.04 8.77
CA PHE A 86 13.65 -6.99 9.69
C PHE A 86 14.11 -8.34 9.11
N CYS A 87 14.61 -8.36 7.86
CA CYS A 87 14.95 -9.62 7.18
C CYS A 87 15.97 -10.46 7.96
N ASP A 88 16.94 -9.80 8.62
CA ASP A 88 17.98 -10.48 9.41
C ASP A 88 17.39 -11.13 10.69
N LEU A 89 16.53 -10.40 11.40
CA LEU A 89 15.83 -10.90 12.59
C LEU A 89 14.88 -12.04 12.22
N ARG A 90 14.09 -11.87 11.16
CA ARG A 90 13.15 -12.87 10.67
C ARG A 90 13.85 -14.15 10.25
N ASN A 91 14.95 -14.05 9.48
CA ASN A 91 15.75 -15.20 9.11
C ASN A 91 16.35 -15.91 10.32
N TYR A 92 16.82 -15.17 11.32
CA TYR A 92 17.31 -15.75 12.57
C TYR A 92 16.21 -16.54 13.31
N VAL A 93 15.04 -15.93 13.52
CA VAL A 93 13.91 -16.56 14.23
C VAL A 93 13.40 -17.79 13.47
N ILE A 94 13.18 -17.68 12.17
CA ILE A 94 12.76 -18.79 11.31
C ILE A 94 13.77 -19.94 11.37
N SER A 95 15.07 -19.65 11.21
CA SER A 95 16.11 -20.69 11.19
C SER A 95 16.20 -21.43 12.54
N ARG A 96 16.10 -20.69 13.65
CA ARG A 96 16.12 -21.28 15.00
C ARG A 96 14.89 -22.17 15.24
N LEU A 97 13.71 -21.74 14.81
CA LEU A 97 12.47 -22.47 15.04
C LEU A 97 12.25 -23.65 14.06
N LEU A 98 12.77 -23.57 12.84
CA LEU A 98 12.83 -24.72 11.93
C LEU A 98 13.71 -25.85 12.50
N TRP A 99 14.79 -25.49 13.18
CA TRP A 99 15.63 -26.45 13.89
C TRP A 99 14.95 -27.01 15.16
N ASN A 100 14.35 -26.14 15.97
CA ASN A 100 13.61 -26.55 17.16
C ASN A 100 12.42 -25.61 17.44
N PRO A 101 11.17 -26.04 17.14
CA PRO A 101 9.97 -25.22 17.29
C PRO A 101 9.49 -25.07 18.75
N ASP A 102 10.06 -25.81 19.71
CA ASP A 102 9.77 -25.68 21.15
C ASP A 102 10.48 -24.49 21.81
N GLN A 103 11.37 -23.82 21.06
CA GLN A 103 11.97 -22.57 21.54
C GLN A 103 10.90 -21.48 21.69
N ARG A 104 11.10 -20.65 22.71
CA ARG A 104 10.30 -19.46 22.96
C ARG A 104 10.63 -18.38 21.94
N ASP A 105 9.69 -18.08 21.05
CA ASP A 105 9.82 -17.10 19.97
C ASP A 105 10.10 -15.68 20.50
N ASP A 106 9.43 -15.27 21.58
CA ASP A 106 9.67 -13.98 22.24
C ASP A 106 11.11 -13.82 22.74
N LEU A 107 11.70 -14.89 23.27
CA LEU A 107 13.09 -14.89 23.73
C LEU A 107 14.08 -14.86 22.56
N LEU A 108 13.78 -15.49 21.43
CA LEU A 108 14.63 -15.44 20.23
C LEU A 108 14.66 -14.04 19.61
N ILE A 109 13.50 -13.37 19.53
CA ILE A 109 13.42 -11.98 19.07
C ILE A 109 14.26 -11.09 19.98
N ARG A 110 14.08 -11.22 21.29
CA ARG A 110 14.85 -10.45 22.28
C ARG A 110 16.34 -10.75 22.22
N GLU A 111 16.74 -12.01 22.10
CA GLU A 111 18.14 -12.43 21.96
C GLU A 111 18.78 -11.76 20.75
N PHE A 112 18.15 -11.87 19.57
CA PHE A 112 18.65 -11.23 18.35
C PHE A 112 18.78 -9.73 18.52
N CYS A 113 17.73 -9.05 19.01
CA CYS A 113 17.77 -7.60 19.15
C CYS A 113 18.91 -7.15 20.09
N MET A 114 19.08 -7.82 21.22
CA MET A 114 20.15 -7.50 22.18
C MET A 114 21.55 -7.72 21.59
N LEU A 115 21.77 -8.81 20.85
CA LEU A 115 23.05 -9.12 20.22
C LEU A 115 23.34 -8.22 19.00
N HIS A 116 22.31 -7.87 18.25
CA HIS A 116 22.43 -7.14 16.98
C HIS A 116 22.48 -5.63 17.18
N TYR A 117 21.66 -5.08 18.08
CA TYR A 117 21.53 -3.64 18.30
C TYR A 117 22.16 -3.14 19.61
N GLY A 118 22.61 -4.03 20.52
CA GLY A 118 23.27 -3.64 21.76
C GLY A 118 22.40 -2.71 22.61
N LYS A 119 22.94 -1.56 23.06
CA LYS A 119 22.16 -0.57 23.82
C LYS A 119 20.97 0.03 23.06
N ALA A 120 20.95 -0.05 21.73
CA ALA A 120 19.81 0.39 20.92
C ALA A 120 18.66 -0.65 20.86
N ALA A 121 18.84 -1.84 21.44
CA ALA A 121 17.81 -2.90 21.39
C ALA A 121 16.47 -2.56 22.08
N PRO A 122 16.42 -1.91 23.26
CA PRO A 122 15.15 -1.62 23.93
C PRO A 122 14.14 -0.81 23.09
N PRO A 123 14.50 0.30 22.43
CA PRO A 123 13.56 1.00 21.56
C PRO A 123 13.14 0.20 20.32
N ILE A 124 14.02 -0.65 19.78
CA ILE A 124 13.68 -1.55 18.65
C ILE A 124 12.64 -2.59 19.07
N LEU A 125 12.80 -3.18 20.26
CA LEU A 125 11.81 -4.11 20.83
C LEU A 125 10.46 -3.40 21.09
N ALA A 126 10.50 -2.20 21.64
CA ALA A 126 9.29 -1.39 21.82
C ALA A 126 8.61 -1.02 20.50
N TYR A 127 9.36 -0.87 19.41
CA TYR A 127 8.80 -0.68 18.06
C TYR A 127 8.13 -1.96 17.55
N ILE A 128 8.76 -3.12 17.72
CA ILE A 128 8.15 -4.41 17.37
C ILE A 128 6.82 -4.57 18.11
N ASP A 129 6.80 -4.27 19.41
CA ASP A 129 5.58 -4.34 20.23
C ASP A 129 4.52 -3.35 19.75
N LEU A 130 4.90 -2.10 19.48
CA LEU A 130 4.01 -1.05 18.96
C LEU A 130 3.28 -1.49 17.69
N ILE A 131 4.01 -2.02 16.70
CA ILE A 131 3.40 -2.37 15.40
C ILE A 131 2.47 -3.58 15.54
N HIS A 132 2.84 -4.59 16.33
CA HIS A 132 1.97 -5.75 16.55
C HIS A 132 0.72 -5.39 17.38
N GLU A 133 0.89 -4.67 18.49
CA GLU A 133 -0.22 -4.29 19.36
C GLU A 133 -1.20 -3.36 18.65
N ASN A 134 -0.69 -2.47 17.81
CA ASN A 134 -1.55 -1.60 17.03
C ASN A 134 -2.35 -2.38 15.97
N ALA A 135 -1.71 -3.30 15.23
CA ALA A 135 -2.43 -4.14 14.27
C ALA A 135 -3.53 -4.98 14.94
N GLU A 136 -3.26 -5.55 16.11
CA GLU A 136 -4.25 -6.28 16.91
C GLU A 136 -5.40 -5.37 17.38
N LYS A 137 -5.07 -4.17 17.89
CA LYS A 137 -6.07 -3.17 18.32
C LYS A 137 -6.97 -2.74 17.18
N GLU A 138 -6.41 -2.55 15.99
CA GLU A 138 -7.15 -2.21 14.78
C GLU A 138 -7.99 -3.39 14.26
N GLY A 139 -7.79 -4.61 14.76
CA GLY A 139 -8.55 -5.79 14.34
C GLY A 139 -8.34 -6.14 12.86
N VAL A 140 -7.17 -5.82 12.31
CA VAL A 140 -6.84 -6.12 10.90
C VAL A 140 -6.44 -7.58 10.72
N HIS A 141 -6.57 -8.09 9.49
CA HIS A 141 -6.21 -9.47 9.14
C HIS A 141 -5.35 -9.53 7.87
N PRO A 142 -4.12 -8.98 7.89
CA PRO A 142 -3.27 -8.85 6.71
C PRO A 142 -2.91 -10.20 6.10
N GLY A 143 -3.00 -10.32 4.78
CA GLY A 143 -2.41 -11.42 4.02
C GLY A 143 -0.91 -11.20 3.77
N CYS A 144 -0.38 -11.74 2.67
CA CYS A 144 1.00 -11.50 2.24
C CYS A 144 1.16 -10.42 1.15
N PHE A 145 0.10 -9.68 0.83
CA PHE A 145 0.12 -8.55 -0.10
C PHE A 145 -0.55 -7.27 0.45
N PRO A 146 -0.50 -6.99 1.78
CA PRO A 146 -1.31 -5.92 2.35
C PRO A 146 -0.83 -4.51 1.94
N THR A 147 -1.73 -3.56 2.06
CA THR A 147 -1.44 -2.13 2.10
C THR A 147 -1.02 -1.71 3.52
N ALA A 148 -0.53 -0.47 3.67
CA ALA A 148 -0.23 0.11 4.98
C ALA A 148 -1.42 0.10 5.95
N CYS A 149 -2.63 0.39 5.46
CA CYS A 149 -3.84 0.37 6.29
C CYS A 149 -4.19 -1.06 6.76
N GLU A 150 -4.02 -2.06 5.89
CA GLU A 150 -4.34 -3.46 6.18
C GLU A 150 -3.36 -4.12 7.17
N VAL A 151 -2.20 -3.52 7.41
CA VAL A 151 -1.30 -3.88 8.53
C VAL A 151 -1.50 -3.00 9.76
N GLY A 152 -2.53 -2.15 9.76
CA GLY A 152 -2.91 -1.27 10.87
C GLY A 152 -2.14 0.05 10.94
N LEU A 153 -1.24 0.35 9.99
CA LEU A 153 -0.46 1.59 10.04
C LEU A 153 -1.35 2.82 9.84
N ASN A 154 -1.13 3.81 10.70
CA ASN A 154 -1.77 5.10 10.63
C ASN A 154 -0.78 6.20 11.04
N GLU A 155 -1.21 7.44 10.86
CA GLU A 155 -0.40 8.62 11.10
C GLU A 155 0.22 8.66 12.52
N GLU A 156 -0.56 8.35 13.56
CA GLU A 156 -0.13 8.41 14.96
C GLU A 156 0.96 7.36 15.25
N VAL A 157 0.73 6.12 14.81
CA VAL A 157 1.61 4.98 15.06
C VAL A 157 2.95 5.18 14.38
N VAL A 158 2.95 5.72 13.16
CA VAL A 158 4.19 5.99 12.42
C VAL A 158 5.03 7.07 13.11
N ILE A 159 4.41 8.12 13.66
CA ILE A 159 5.15 9.14 14.44
C ILE A 159 5.75 8.53 15.72
N ARG A 160 5.02 7.63 16.38
CA ARG A 160 5.54 6.92 17.55
C ARG A 160 6.70 5.99 17.18
N ALA A 161 6.62 5.30 16.04
CA ALA A 161 7.68 4.47 15.52
C ALA A 161 8.94 5.29 15.19
N MET A 162 8.80 6.44 14.52
CA MET A 162 9.91 7.36 14.23
C MET A 162 10.66 7.77 15.51
N LYS A 163 9.92 8.18 16.54
CA LYS A 163 10.49 8.55 17.85
C LYS A 163 11.21 7.41 18.56
N LEU A 164 10.81 6.15 18.33
CA LEU A 164 11.53 5.00 18.88
C LEU A 164 12.85 4.78 18.14
N PHE A 165 12.87 4.92 16.82
CA PHE A 165 14.11 4.80 16.05
C PHE A 165 15.08 5.96 16.27
N GLU A 166 14.59 7.19 16.44
CA GLU A 166 15.41 8.33 16.88
C GLU A 166 16.15 8.01 18.19
N LYS A 167 15.42 7.47 19.20
CA LYS A 167 16.03 7.01 20.45
C LYS A 167 17.00 5.84 20.25
N ALA A 168 16.72 4.95 19.31
CA ALA A 168 17.62 3.84 18.98
C ALA A 168 18.94 4.35 18.37
N LEU A 169 18.88 5.39 17.53
CA LEU A 169 20.06 6.03 16.94
C LEU A 169 20.91 6.72 18.01
N ASP A 170 20.29 7.39 18.98
CA ASP A 170 21.00 8.03 20.10
C ASP A 170 21.74 7.01 21.00
N LEU A 171 21.22 5.79 21.07
CA LEU A 171 21.80 4.68 21.85
C LEU A 171 22.79 3.82 21.07
N ALA A 172 23.01 4.10 19.78
CA ALA A 172 23.94 3.35 18.95
C ALA A 172 25.39 3.59 19.39
N GLU A 173 26.05 2.55 19.89
CA GLU A 173 27.37 2.67 20.55
C GLU A 173 28.54 2.86 19.57
N ASN A 174 28.33 2.54 18.30
CA ASN A 174 29.32 2.65 17.24
C ASN A 174 28.63 2.68 15.86
N GLU A 175 29.42 2.94 14.82
CA GLU A 175 28.95 3.01 13.43
C GLU A 175 28.30 1.71 12.95
N THR A 176 28.75 0.54 13.43
CA THR A 176 28.15 -0.75 13.05
C THR A 176 26.72 -0.87 13.59
N VAL A 177 26.51 -0.55 14.87
CA VAL A 177 25.16 -0.55 15.48
C VAL A 177 24.30 0.52 14.82
N ARG A 178 24.86 1.71 14.56
CA ARG A 178 24.14 2.80 13.90
C ARG A 178 23.65 2.37 12.52
N ASN A 179 24.50 1.78 11.68
CA ASN A 179 24.12 1.28 10.36
C ASN A 179 23.02 0.20 10.42
N ARG A 180 23.00 -0.63 11.48
CA ARG A 180 21.93 -1.62 11.68
C ARG A 180 20.61 -0.95 12.03
N VAL A 181 20.63 0.05 12.91
CA VAL A 181 19.44 0.83 13.28
C VAL A 181 18.91 1.60 12.07
N GLU A 182 19.77 2.27 11.30
CA GLU A 182 19.41 2.98 10.08
C GLU A 182 18.76 2.06 9.03
N LYS A 183 19.34 0.87 8.78
CA LYS A 183 18.72 -0.15 7.92
C LYS A 183 17.32 -0.53 8.41
N ALA A 184 17.16 -0.74 9.71
CA ALA A 184 15.87 -1.10 10.31
C ALA A 184 14.85 0.06 10.33
N MET A 185 15.29 1.30 10.11
CA MET A 185 14.45 2.49 10.08
C MET A 185 13.82 2.73 8.69
N ILE A 186 14.40 2.14 7.62
CA ILE A 186 13.88 2.27 6.24
C ILE A 186 12.37 2.01 6.16
N PRO A 187 11.82 0.94 6.78
CA PRO A 187 10.39 0.70 6.73
C PRO A 187 9.54 1.76 7.42
N VAL A 188 10.06 2.43 8.44
CA VAL A 188 9.31 3.49 9.12
C VAL A 188 9.21 4.73 8.24
N TYR A 189 10.26 5.07 7.48
CA TYR A 189 10.17 6.12 6.47
C TYR A 189 9.20 5.74 5.33
N LYS A 190 9.22 4.48 4.87
CA LYS A 190 8.23 3.99 3.90
C LYS A 190 6.80 4.14 4.42
N ALA A 191 6.58 3.81 5.70
CA ALA A 191 5.29 4.00 6.35
C ALA A 191 4.90 5.47 6.51
N MET A 192 5.86 6.39 6.72
CA MET A 192 5.63 7.84 6.72
C MET A 192 5.13 8.31 5.35
N ILE A 193 5.76 7.85 4.27
CA ILE A 193 5.29 8.10 2.90
C ILE A 193 3.87 7.55 2.71
N ALA A 194 3.58 6.34 3.19
CA ALA A 194 2.29 5.70 3.01
C ALA A 194 1.13 6.35 3.79
N THR A 195 1.41 6.88 4.98
CA THR A 195 0.37 7.34 5.92
C THR A 195 0.22 8.86 5.92
N HIS A 196 1.33 9.60 5.81
CA HIS A 196 1.37 11.06 5.81
C HIS A 196 1.62 11.64 4.42
N GLY A 197 1.95 10.82 3.42
CA GLY A 197 2.23 11.27 2.06
C GLY A 197 0.99 11.71 1.26
N ASN A 198 0.06 12.44 1.88
CA ASN A 198 -1.04 13.01 1.14
C ASN A 198 -0.52 14.14 0.22
N LEU A 199 -0.90 14.09 -1.05
CA LEU A 199 -0.56 15.14 -2.00
C LEU A 199 -1.41 16.39 -1.73
N LYS A 200 -0.76 17.52 -1.50
CA LYS A 200 -1.42 18.82 -1.35
C LYS A 200 -1.08 19.76 -2.49
N TYR A 201 -2.13 20.37 -3.03
CA TYR A 201 -2.02 21.41 -4.04
C TYR A 201 -1.55 22.73 -3.42
N ARG A 202 -0.55 23.36 -4.03
CA ARG A 202 -0.04 24.70 -3.74
C ARG A 202 0.45 25.33 -5.05
N GLU A 203 -0.10 26.48 -5.42
CA GLU A 203 0.41 27.34 -6.51
C GLU A 203 0.65 26.59 -7.84
N GLY A 204 -0.32 25.81 -8.32
CA GLY A 204 -0.21 25.10 -9.60
C GLY A 204 0.60 23.79 -9.54
N LYS A 205 0.98 23.35 -8.34
CA LYS A 205 1.73 22.11 -8.13
C LYS A 205 1.17 21.30 -6.96
N CYS A 206 1.51 20.01 -6.92
CA CYS A 206 1.19 19.10 -5.83
C CYS A 206 2.45 18.54 -5.20
N TYR A 207 2.46 18.52 -3.86
CA TYR A 207 3.60 18.12 -3.04
C TYR A 207 3.15 17.10 -2.00
N TYR A 208 4.06 16.23 -1.58
CA TYR A 208 3.86 15.48 -0.36
C TYR A 208 3.83 16.41 0.85
N ASP A 209 2.84 16.24 1.71
CA ASP A 209 2.68 17.03 2.92
C ASP A 209 3.04 16.24 4.17
N PHE A 210 4.33 16.22 4.50
CA PHE A 210 4.82 15.58 5.71
C PHE A 210 4.64 16.47 6.95
N PRO A 211 4.49 15.88 8.14
CA PRO A 211 4.42 16.61 9.40
C PRO A 211 5.73 17.35 9.70
N ALA A 212 5.64 18.44 10.47
CA ALA A 212 6.79 19.25 10.84
C ALA A 212 7.90 18.42 11.52
N GLY A 213 9.13 18.58 11.07
CA GLY A 213 10.30 17.79 11.50
C GLY A 213 10.55 16.51 10.69
N TYR A 214 9.69 16.20 9.72
CA TYR A 214 9.80 15.03 8.84
C TYR A 214 9.72 15.41 7.35
N GLU A 215 10.00 16.67 7.00
CA GLU A 215 9.96 17.19 5.64
C GLU A 215 10.93 16.44 4.70
N ASP A 216 12.08 16.01 5.23
CA ASP A 216 13.12 15.28 4.49
C ASP A 216 12.84 13.76 4.39
N THR A 217 11.59 13.32 4.62
CA THR A 217 11.22 11.88 4.62
C THR A 217 11.63 11.16 3.33
N ILE A 218 11.31 11.74 2.17
CA ILE A 218 11.62 11.15 0.86
C ILE A 218 13.13 11.08 0.61
N PRO A 219 13.89 12.19 0.67
CA PRO A 219 15.33 12.13 0.42
C PRO A 219 16.04 11.20 1.42
N THR A 220 15.63 11.19 2.69
CA THR A 220 16.19 10.29 3.70
C THR A 220 15.88 8.82 3.42
N TYR A 221 14.64 8.49 3.04
CA TYR A 221 14.25 7.14 2.64
C TYR A 221 15.10 6.63 1.47
N ILE A 222 15.30 7.46 0.44
CA ILE A 222 16.11 7.12 -0.74
C ILE A 222 17.58 6.96 -0.35
N GLU A 223 18.13 7.87 0.45
CA GLU A 223 19.52 7.81 0.94
C GLU A 223 19.77 6.52 1.70
N LEU A 224 18.93 6.21 2.69
CA LEU A 224 19.05 5.01 3.50
C LEU A 224 18.85 3.74 2.66
N GLY A 225 17.88 3.75 1.74
CA GLY A 225 17.63 2.66 0.80
C GLY A 225 18.86 2.35 -0.04
N ARG A 226 19.48 3.38 -0.64
CA ARG A 226 20.73 3.23 -1.42
C ARG A 226 21.91 2.81 -0.54
N LYS A 227 22.09 3.44 0.62
CA LYS A 227 23.16 3.14 1.60
C LYS A 227 23.15 1.68 2.05
N HIS A 228 21.96 1.14 2.30
CA HIS A 228 21.77 -0.22 2.81
C HIS A 228 21.38 -1.22 1.71
N ASN A 229 21.59 -0.89 0.44
CA ASN A 229 21.38 -1.79 -0.69
C ASN A 229 19.97 -2.41 -0.74
N LEU A 230 18.94 -1.58 -0.54
CA LEU A 230 17.56 -1.94 -0.86
C LEU A 230 17.44 -2.07 -2.39
N THR A 231 17.33 -3.30 -2.87
CA THR A 231 17.29 -3.60 -4.31
C THR A 231 15.87 -3.70 -4.85
N GLN A 232 14.90 -4.07 -4.01
CA GLN A 232 13.52 -4.36 -4.39
C GLN A 232 12.59 -3.79 -3.32
N THR A 233 11.58 -3.04 -3.75
CA THR A 233 10.48 -2.56 -2.88
C THR A 233 9.33 -3.56 -2.86
N SER A 234 9.19 -4.41 -3.88
CA SER A 234 8.18 -5.48 -3.96
C SER A 234 8.70 -6.67 -4.75
N GLU A 235 7.89 -7.72 -4.93
CA GLU A 235 8.26 -8.90 -5.72
C GLU A 235 8.63 -8.56 -7.18
N HIS A 236 8.07 -7.48 -7.72
CA HIS A 236 8.19 -7.12 -9.13
C HIS A 236 8.77 -5.72 -9.38
N GLU A 237 9.12 -4.98 -8.34
CA GLU A 237 9.61 -3.60 -8.47
C GLU A 237 10.98 -3.41 -7.86
N ALA A 238 11.94 -3.07 -8.73
CA ALA A 238 13.26 -2.63 -8.32
C ALA A 238 13.18 -1.29 -7.59
N ALA A 239 13.87 -1.19 -6.45
CA ALA A 239 13.81 0.00 -5.59
C ALA A 239 14.23 1.29 -6.32
N GLU A 240 15.16 1.23 -7.27
CA GLU A 240 15.60 2.40 -8.02
C GLU A 240 14.51 2.96 -8.96
N VAL A 241 13.57 2.12 -9.44
CA VAL A 241 12.40 2.60 -10.19
C VAL A 241 11.51 3.42 -9.26
N PHE A 242 11.32 2.92 -8.05
CA PHE A 242 10.52 3.56 -7.02
C PHE A 242 11.16 4.87 -6.51
N PHE A 243 12.47 4.88 -6.25
CA PHE A 243 13.21 6.09 -5.85
C PHE A 243 13.08 7.19 -6.89
N LYS A 244 13.27 6.88 -8.18
CA LYS A 244 13.09 7.86 -9.26
C LYS A 244 11.68 8.42 -9.34
N ALA A 245 10.67 7.59 -9.08
CA ALA A 245 9.29 8.05 -9.02
C ALA A 245 9.10 9.08 -7.90
N LEU A 246 9.66 8.83 -6.72
CA LEU A 246 9.61 9.76 -5.58
C LEU A 246 10.44 11.04 -5.79
N GLU A 247 11.63 10.94 -6.38
CA GLU A 247 12.47 12.11 -6.74
C GLU A 247 11.70 13.08 -7.64
N GLY A 248 10.83 12.56 -8.51
CA GLY A 248 9.95 13.38 -9.35
C GLY A 248 8.98 14.29 -8.60
N PHE A 249 8.76 14.06 -7.29
CA PHE A 249 7.90 14.89 -6.45
C PHE A 249 8.65 15.98 -5.66
N GLU A 250 10.00 15.99 -5.63
CA GLU A 250 10.78 16.95 -4.83
C GLU A 250 10.45 18.40 -5.21
N ASP A 251 10.33 18.69 -6.50
CA ASP A 251 10.00 20.02 -7.02
C ASP A 251 8.49 20.29 -7.13
N GLY A 252 7.67 19.32 -6.74
CA GLY A 252 6.22 19.29 -6.90
C GLY A 252 5.77 19.03 -8.33
N LEU A 253 4.71 18.22 -8.47
CA LEU A 253 4.14 17.89 -9.77
C LEU A 253 3.19 18.99 -10.25
N PRO A 254 3.31 19.48 -11.50
CA PRO A 254 2.32 20.38 -12.08
C PRO A 254 0.91 19.82 -11.96
N ALA A 255 0.01 20.62 -11.41
CA ALA A 255 -1.34 20.21 -11.07
C ALA A 255 -2.35 21.32 -11.34
N VAL A 256 -3.59 20.93 -11.51
CA VAL A 256 -4.72 21.83 -11.73
C VAL A 256 -5.75 21.57 -10.63
N GLN A 257 -6.31 22.65 -10.07
CA GLN A 257 -7.35 22.60 -9.06
C GLN A 257 -8.52 23.50 -9.47
N ILE A 258 -9.74 22.99 -9.28
CA ILE A 258 -10.99 23.74 -9.39
C ILE A 258 -11.85 23.48 -8.14
N GLU A 259 -12.63 24.45 -7.70
CA GLU A 259 -13.56 24.27 -6.57
C GLU A 259 -14.81 25.14 -6.64
N ASN A 260 -15.98 24.57 -6.35
CA ASN A 260 -17.22 25.34 -6.17
C ASN A 260 -17.70 25.26 -4.70
N GLU A 261 -18.96 25.58 -4.42
CA GLU A 261 -19.48 25.47 -3.04
C GLU A 261 -19.49 24.03 -2.51
N THR A 262 -19.61 23.03 -3.39
CA THR A 262 -19.81 21.62 -3.02
C THR A 262 -18.53 20.79 -3.10
N TRP A 263 -17.73 20.98 -4.15
CA TRP A 263 -16.60 20.13 -4.48
C TRP A 263 -15.31 20.92 -4.61
N LYS A 264 -14.20 20.28 -4.23
CA LYS A 264 -12.83 20.67 -4.59
C LYS A 264 -12.20 19.48 -5.31
N LEU A 265 -11.63 19.72 -6.49
CA LEU A 265 -11.03 18.68 -7.32
C LEU A 265 -9.60 19.09 -7.68
N THR A 266 -8.64 18.18 -7.53
CA THR A 266 -7.25 18.37 -7.99
C THR A 266 -6.83 17.22 -8.89
N LEU A 267 -6.21 17.54 -10.03
CA LEU A 267 -5.64 16.53 -10.95
C LEU A 267 -4.22 16.88 -11.40
N ILE A 268 -3.49 15.88 -11.89
CA ILE A 268 -2.11 16.02 -12.40
C ILE A 268 -2.10 15.76 -13.92
N PRO A 269 -2.05 16.82 -14.76
CA PRO A 269 -2.10 16.67 -16.22
C PRO A 269 -0.96 15.82 -16.78
N GLY A 270 0.24 15.95 -16.19
CA GLY A 270 1.43 15.18 -16.60
C GLY A 270 1.39 13.69 -16.25
N ASN A 271 0.37 13.25 -15.52
CA ASN A 271 0.23 11.87 -15.07
C ASN A 271 -1.13 11.31 -15.47
N ASN A 272 -1.40 11.26 -16.78
CA ASN A 272 -2.64 10.79 -17.41
C ASN A 272 -3.89 11.55 -16.92
N ALA A 273 -3.73 12.82 -16.52
CA ALA A 273 -4.78 13.65 -15.93
C ALA A 273 -5.48 13.00 -14.71
N ARG A 274 -4.74 12.22 -13.92
CA ARG A 274 -5.27 11.55 -12.72
C ARG A 274 -5.79 12.53 -11.69
N ILE A 275 -6.97 12.26 -11.14
CA ILE A 275 -7.59 13.07 -10.09
C ILE A 275 -7.10 12.57 -8.74
N ILE A 276 -6.32 13.37 -8.02
CA ILE A 276 -5.69 12.99 -6.76
C ILE A 276 -6.43 13.44 -5.51
N ASP A 277 -7.39 14.33 -5.68
CA ASP A 277 -8.23 14.83 -4.61
C ASP A 277 -9.60 15.12 -5.21
N LEU A 278 -10.63 14.54 -4.60
CA LEU A 278 -12.02 14.89 -4.84
C LEU A 278 -12.70 15.06 -3.49
N THR A 279 -12.63 16.27 -2.96
CA THR A 279 -13.15 16.59 -1.63
C THR A 279 -14.58 17.11 -1.70
N TYR A 280 -15.49 16.43 -0.99
CA TYR A 280 -16.83 16.92 -0.68
C TYR A 280 -16.74 17.95 0.46
N LYS A 281 -16.84 19.24 0.12
CA LYS A 281 -16.62 20.37 1.04
C LYS A 281 -17.56 20.38 2.25
N PRO A 282 -18.86 20.02 2.15
CA PRO A 282 -19.76 20.06 3.31
C PRO A 282 -19.32 19.17 4.48
N THR A 283 -18.60 18.08 4.21
CA THR A 283 -18.06 17.20 5.27
C THR A 283 -16.54 17.22 5.36
N GLY A 284 -15.86 17.90 4.42
CA GLY A 284 -14.40 17.85 4.27
C GLY A 284 -13.85 16.49 3.82
N ARG A 285 -14.71 15.58 3.35
CA ARG A 285 -14.31 14.21 3.01
C ARG A 285 -13.68 14.16 1.62
N ASN A 286 -12.44 13.71 1.53
CA ASN A 286 -11.86 13.30 0.25
C ASN A 286 -12.33 11.88 -0.08
N ILE A 287 -13.01 11.71 -1.21
CA ILE A 287 -13.52 10.41 -1.67
C ILE A 287 -12.57 9.71 -2.66
N VAL A 288 -11.43 10.33 -2.96
CA VAL A 288 -10.43 9.86 -3.93
C VAL A 288 -9.04 10.08 -3.31
N LYS A 289 -8.41 9.03 -2.79
CA LYS A 289 -7.12 9.16 -2.09
C LYS A 289 -5.95 9.08 -3.07
N GLY A 290 -5.36 10.23 -3.36
CA GLY A 290 -4.41 10.45 -4.44
C GLY A 290 -3.14 9.60 -4.44
N ASP A 291 -2.67 9.16 -3.28
CA ASP A 291 -1.55 8.24 -3.17
C ASP A 291 -1.86 7.09 -2.21
N ARG A 292 -2.24 5.94 -2.79
CA ARG A 292 -2.43 4.68 -2.06
C ARG A 292 -1.29 3.69 -2.31
N ARG A 293 -0.35 4.00 -3.21
CA ARG A 293 0.70 3.09 -3.67
C ARG A 293 2.08 3.76 -3.69
N PHE A 294 2.35 4.55 -2.67
CA PHE A 294 3.68 5.08 -2.35
C PHE A 294 4.29 5.95 -3.48
N GLY A 295 3.54 6.86 -4.09
CA GLY A 295 3.97 7.69 -5.22
C GLY A 295 3.55 7.17 -6.58
N ARG A 296 2.82 6.06 -6.60
CA ARG A 296 2.02 5.65 -7.76
C ARG A 296 0.59 6.12 -7.55
N ILE A 297 0.30 7.30 -8.08
CA ILE A 297 -1.04 7.87 -8.16
C ILE A 297 -1.90 6.94 -9.03
N ARG A 298 -2.88 6.19 -8.50
CA ARG A 298 -3.95 5.51 -9.29
C ARG A 298 -5.41 5.82 -8.86
N PRO A 299 -5.72 7.00 -8.32
CA PRO A 299 -6.96 7.29 -7.64
C PRO A 299 -8.21 7.42 -8.54
N PHE A 300 -8.10 8.02 -9.72
CA PHE A 300 -9.16 8.05 -10.73
C PHE A 300 -8.49 8.33 -12.06
N GLU A 301 -8.60 7.40 -12.99
CA GLU A 301 -8.07 7.58 -14.34
C GLU A 301 -8.93 6.96 -15.43
N GLU A 302 -8.59 7.30 -16.67
CA GLU A 302 -9.11 6.63 -17.87
C GLU A 302 -7.92 6.16 -18.71
N TRP A 303 -8.01 4.94 -19.24
CA TRP A 303 -6.97 4.35 -20.08
C TRP A 303 -7.55 3.69 -21.34
N GLY A 304 -6.65 3.44 -22.29
CA GLY A 304 -6.97 2.76 -23.54
C GLY A 304 -6.85 1.25 -23.37
N VAL A 305 -7.92 0.55 -23.72
CA VAL A 305 -7.94 -0.93 -23.75
C VAL A 305 -7.61 -1.44 -25.14
N GLN A 306 -8.23 -0.82 -26.14
CA GLN A 306 -8.05 -1.19 -27.54
C GLN A 306 -7.84 0.05 -28.40
N GLY A 307 -6.97 -0.10 -29.39
CA GLY A 307 -6.83 0.89 -30.45
C GLY A 307 -6.01 2.10 -30.08
N TYR A 308 -5.34 2.14 -28.93
CA TYR A 308 -4.22 3.05 -28.71
C TYR A 308 -3.36 2.61 -27.52
N ASP A 309 -2.09 3.02 -27.52
CA ASP A 309 -1.16 2.80 -26.41
C ASP A 309 -1.40 3.87 -25.33
N HIS A 310 -1.85 3.44 -24.15
CA HIS A 310 -2.12 4.34 -23.04
C HIS A 310 -0.83 4.85 -22.37
N ASP A 311 0.28 4.11 -22.50
CA ASP A 311 1.57 4.40 -21.87
C ASP A 311 2.47 5.31 -22.73
N GLU A 312 2.08 5.60 -23.97
CA GLU A 312 2.95 6.25 -24.96
C GLU A 312 3.37 7.69 -24.58
N ASP A 313 2.47 8.45 -23.95
CA ASP A 313 2.72 9.78 -23.38
C ASP A 313 1.66 10.09 -22.31
N PRO A 314 1.97 10.08 -21.01
CA PRO A 314 0.96 10.32 -19.98
C PRO A 314 0.47 11.78 -19.94
N LYS A 315 1.10 12.73 -20.65
CA LYS A 315 0.81 14.15 -20.48
C LYS A 315 -0.43 14.60 -21.24
N PHE A 316 -1.33 15.28 -20.53
CA PHE A 316 -2.34 16.15 -21.11
C PHE A 316 -1.86 17.61 -21.05
N GLU A 317 -2.12 18.36 -22.11
CA GLU A 317 -2.23 19.82 -22.03
C GLU A 317 -3.54 20.14 -21.32
N ALA A 318 -3.51 21.00 -20.30
CA ALA A 318 -4.69 21.35 -19.52
C ALA A 318 -4.85 22.86 -19.39
N THR A 319 -6.07 23.35 -19.58
CA THR A 319 -6.47 24.74 -19.34
C THR A 319 -7.66 24.78 -18.41
N VAL A 320 -7.76 25.86 -17.63
CA VAL A 320 -8.89 26.09 -16.71
C VAL A 320 -9.67 27.30 -17.20
N GLU A 321 -10.98 27.11 -17.38
CA GLU A 321 -11.93 28.17 -17.69
C GLU A 321 -13.05 28.14 -16.65
N GLY A 322 -12.97 29.03 -15.67
CA GLY A 322 -13.86 29.02 -14.52
C GLY A 322 -13.75 27.70 -13.75
N GLN A 323 -14.86 26.96 -13.69
CA GLN A 323 -15.00 25.70 -12.96
C GLN A 323 -14.87 24.47 -13.85
N THR A 324 -14.21 24.63 -14.99
CA THR A 324 -14.04 23.60 -16.01
C THR A 324 -12.56 23.46 -16.35
N ILE A 325 -12.09 22.22 -16.37
CA ILE A 325 -10.75 21.85 -16.86
C ILE A 325 -10.94 21.21 -18.24
N HIS A 326 -10.31 21.81 -19.25
CA HIS A 326 -10.21 21.23 -20.59
C HIS A 326 -8.84 20.59 -20.76
N MET A 327 -8.81 19.37 -21.27
CA MET A 327 -7.59 18.58 -21.40
C MET A 327 -7.50 17.95 -22.77
N THR A 328 -6.33 18.06 -23.40
CA THR A 328 -6.08 17.47 -24.72
C THR A 328 -4.75 16.74 -24.74
N LYS A 329 -4.74 15.58 -25.41
CA LYS A 329 -3.54 14.77 -25.64
C LYS A 329 -3.58 14.20 -27.05
N LYS A 330 -2.46 14.24 -27.77
CA LYS A 330 -2.33 13.69 -29.13
C LYS A 330 -1.30 12.57 -29.14
N LEU A 331 -1.69 11.39 -29.60
CA LEU A 331 -0.85 10.20 -29.70
C LEU A 331 -0.11 10.16 -31.04
N LYS A 332 1.01 9.41 -31.12
CA LYS A 332 1.81 9.28 -32.35
C LYS A 332 1.02 8.67 -33.50
N ASP A 333 0.04 7.83 -33.19
CA ASP A 333 -0.83 7.21 -34.19
C ASP A 333 -1.90 8.15 -34.76
N GLY A 334 -1.95 9.42 -34.32
CA GLY A 334 -2.92 10.41 -34.79
C GLY A 334 -4.25 10.41 -34.02
N THR A 335 -4.38 9.61 -32.97
CA THR A 335 -5.52 9.68 -32.04
C THR A 335 -5.40 10.93 -31.16
N VAL A 336 -6.48 11.69 -31.06
CA VAL A 336 -6.64 12.86 -30.19
C VAL A 336 -7.63 12.48 -29.08
N LEU A 337 -7.18 12.63 -27.83
CA LEU A 337 -7.99 12.44 -26.64
C LEU A 337 -8.33 13.83 -26.08
N GLU A 338 -9.61 14.09 -25.90
CA GLU A 338 -10.13 15.31 -25.27
C GLU A 338 -10.91 14.90 -24.04
N ARG A 339 -10.64 15.57 -22.91
CA ARG A 339 -11.35 15.36 -21.66
C ARG A 339 -11.76 16.70 -21.08
N THR A 340 -12.99 16.77 -20.58
CA THR A 340 -13.52 17.91 -19.84
C THR A 340 -13.99 17.43 -18.49
N ILE A 341 -13.54 18.11 -17.43
CA ILE A 341 -14.04 17.92 -16.08
C ILE A 341 -14.62 19.24 -15.61
N ALA A 342 -15.88 19.25 -15.20
CA ALA A 342 -16.56 20.46 -14.74
C ALA A 342 -17.20 20.27 -13.36
N LEU A 343 -17.22 21.34 -12.58
CA LEU A 343 -18.02 21.50 -11.37
C LEU A 343 -19.15 22.50 -11.65
N PRO A 344 -20.34 22.05 -12.10
CA PRO A 344 -21.42 22.95 -12.45
C PRO A 344 -21.92 23.75 -11.24
N ASP A 345 -22.15 25.05 -11.44
CA ASP A 345 -22.77 25.93 -10.45
C ASP A 345 -24.30 25.96 -10.62
N ASP A 346 -24.91 24.79 -10.79
CA ASP A 346 -26.36 24.61 -10.99
C ASP A 346 -27.08 24.12 -9.72
N GLY A 347 -26.37 24.02 -8.60
CA GLY A 347 -26.88 23.48 -7.33
C GLY A 347 -27.09 21.97 -7.34
N SER A 348 -26.72 21.25 -8.41
CA SER A 348 -26.90 19.80 -8.49
C SER A 348 -25.92 19.01 -7.61
N GLY A 349 -24.81 19.64 -7.21
CA GLY A 349 -23.72 18.97 -6.50
C GLY A 349 -23.06 17.87 -7.33
N LYS A 350 -23.11 17.94 -8.66
CA LYS A 350 -22.50 16.95 -9.56
C LYS A 350 -21.06 17.31 -9.91
N VAL A 351 -20.31 16.30 -10.32
CA VAL A 351 -19.04 16.42 -11.04
C VAL A 351 -19.27 15.84 -12.43
N LEU A 352 -19.06 16.64 -13.47
CA LEU A 352 -19.27 16.21 -14.85
C LEU A 352 -17.94 15.76 -15.45
N PHE A 353 -17.98 14.59 -16.09
CA PHE A 353 -16.88 14.03 -16.87
C PHE A 353 -17.35 13.85 -18.30
N GLU A 354 -16.61 14.41 -19.26
CA GLU A 354 -16.84 14.20 -20.68
C GLU A 354 -15.51 13.84 -21.34
N GLY A 355 -15.48 12.70 -22.03
CA GLY A 355 -14.29 12.19 -22.71
C GLY A 355 -14.60 11.87 -24.16
N THR A 356 -13.76 12.35 -25.08
CA THR A 356 -13.84 12.05 -26.51
C THR A 356 -12.51 11.52 -27.00
N ALA A 357 -12.54 10.44 -27.77
CA ALA A 357 -11.37 9.91 -28.47
C ALA A 357 -11.63 9.93 -29.97
N LYS A 358 -10.77 10.62 -30.72
CA LYS A 358 -10.93 10.83 -32.17
C LYS A 358 -9.66 10.40 -32.90
N TYR A 359 -9.79 9.47 -33.83
CA TYR A 359 -8.69 9.10 -34.71
C TYR A 359 -8.66 10.03 -35.93
N GLU A 360 -7.54 10.73 -36.14
CA GLU A 360 -7.35 11.67 -37.25
C GLU A 360 -6.47 11.12 -38.39
N GLY A 361 -6.15 9.82 -38.38
CA GLY A 361 -5.41 9.17 -39.45
C GLY A 361 -6.28 8.63 -40.57
N ASP A 362 -5.65 7.98 -41.55
CA ASP A 362 -6.37 7.36 -42.66
C ASP A 362 -7.15 6.11 -42.20
N GLY A 363 -8.40 5.99 -42.65
CA GLY A 363 -9.28 4.85 -42.38
C GLY A 363 -10.11 4.95 -41.11
N SER A 364 -10.54 3.79 -40.58
CA SER A 364 -11.36 3.68 -39.36
C SER A 364 -10.63 2.85 -38.32
N LYS A 365 -10.74 3.26 -37.05
CA LYS A 365 -10.10 2.58 -35.93
C LYS A 365 -11.09 2.39 -34.78
N THR A 366 -11.14 1.18 -34.24
CA THR A 366 -11.88 0.92 -33.00
C THR A 366 -11.06 1.44 -31.83
N LEU A 367 -11.66 2.30 -31.01
CA LEU A 367 -11.08 2.81 -29.79
C LEU A 367 -11.93 2.31 -28.61
N GLU A 368 -11.29 1.77 -27.60
CA GLU A 368 -11.95 1.35 -26.36
C GLU A 368 -11.33 2.08 -25.18
N LEU A 369 -12.17 2.83 -24.46
CA LEU A 369 -11.84 3.55 -23.24
C LEU A 369 -12.37 2.79 -22.04
N LYS A 370 -11.53 2.60 -21.03
CA LYS A 370 -11.98 2.13 -19.71
C LYS A 370 -11.73 3.21 -18.67
N ILE A 371 -12.77 3.48 -17.88
CA ILE A 371 -12.73 4.37 -16.71
C ILE A 371 -12.39 3.51 -15.50
N HIS A 372 -11.45 3.96 -14.68
CA HIS A 372 -10.96 3.25 -13.50
C HIS A 372 -10.96 4.19 -12.29
N PRO A 373 -12.11 4.35 -11.61
CA PRO A 373 -12.18 5.09 -10.37
C PRO A 373 -11.79 4.21 -9.18
N GLU A 374 -10.87 4.68 -8.34
CA GLU A 374 -10.53 4.09 -7.04
C GLU A 374 -11.06 5.02 -5.93
N TYR A 375 -12.20 4.66 -5.34
CA TYR A 375 -12.82 5.46 -4.28
C TYR A 375 -12.27 5.09 -2.90
N ASP A 376 -12.04 6.10 -2.07
CA ASP A 376 -11.74 5.90 -0.66
C ASP A 376 -13.00 5.81 0.18
N THR A 377 -13.46 4.58 0.37
CA THR A 377 -14.64 4.32 1.19
C THR A 377 -14.36 4.42 2.67
N VAL A 378 -13.10 4.30 3.12
CA VAL A 378 -12.71 4.26 4.54
C VAL A 378 -13.48 3.17 5.32
N THR A 379 -14.15 2.26 4.61
CA THR A 379 -15.01 1.23 5.19
C THR A 379 -14.20 -0.03 5.38
N ARG A 380 -14.18 -0.57 6.60
CA ARG A 380 -13.90 -2.00 6.80
C ARG A 380 -15.17 -2.80 6.43
N THR A 381 -15.09 -4.12 6.31
CA THR A 381 -16.22 -5.02 5.91
C THR A 381 -17.51 -4.82 6.70
N GLU A 382 -17.47 -4.18 7.87
CA GLU A 382 -18.64 -3.91 8.70
C GLU A 382 -19.32 -2.54 8.44
N ASP A 383 -18.68 -1.66 7.66
CA ASP A 383 -19.07 -0.24 7.48
C ASP A 383 -19.93 0.06 6.24
N ALA A 384 -20.39 -0.94 5.49
CA ALA A 384 -21.31 -0.74 4.36
C ALA A 384 -22.65 -0.05 4.76
N LYS A 385 -22.92 0.03 6.08
CA LYS A 385 -24.04 0.76 6.67
C LYS A 385 -23.79 2.25 6.86
N GLU A 386 -22.54 2.69 6.90
CA GLU A 386 -22.16 4.11 7.09
C GLU A 386 -21.97 4.85 5.74
N LEU A 387 -21.51 4.13 4.72
CA LEU A 387 -21.38 4.64 3.35
C LEU A 387 -22.06 3.67 2.38
N SER A 388 -22.91 4.20 1.50
CA SER A 388 -23.55 3.42 0.44
C SER A 388 -23.11 3.93 -0.93
N VAL A 389 -22.54 3.05 -1.75
CA VAL A 389 -22.11 3.32 -3.11
C VAL A 389 -23.13 2.72 -4.06
N TYR A 390 -23.69 3.53 -4.95
CA TYR A 390 -24.65 3.07 -5.95
C TYR A 390 -24.12 3.29 -7.36
N VAL A 391 -24.33 2.29 -8.23
CA VAL A 391 -24.12 2.42 -9.67
C VAL A 391 -25.47 2.48 -10.36
N GLN A 392 -25.67 3.47 -11.23
CA GLN A 392 -26.85 3.54 -12.08
C GLN A 392 -26.59 2.82 -13.40
N ASP A 393 -27.36 1.77 -13.65
CA ASP A 393 -27.32 0.99 -14.89
C ASP A 393 -28.74 0.94 -15.47
N ASN A 394 -28.92 1.43 -16.70
CA ASN A 394 -30.21 1.49 -17.40
C ASN A 394 -31.35 2.13 -16.56
N GLY A 395 -31.03 3.22 -15.85
CA GLY A 395 -31.96 3.97 -15.02
C GLY A 395 -32.24 3.36 -13.63
N LYS A 396 -31.61 2.24 -13.28
CA LYS A 396 -31.76 1.59 -11.96
C LYS A 396 -30.50 1.77 -11.12
N TRP A 397 -30.67 2.25 -9.89
CA TRP A 397 -29.59 2.31 -8.90
C TRP A 397 -29.41 0.96 -8.22
N LYS A 398 -28.19 0.42 -8.25
CA LYS A 398 -27.79 -0.82 -7.56
C LYS A 398 -26.80 -0.46 -6.46
N LEU A 399 -27.03 -0.90 -5.23
CA LEU A 399 -26.05 -0.80 -4.14
C LEU A 399 -24.92 -1.77 -4.45
N VAL A 400 -23.69 -1.29 -4.60
CA VAL A 400 -22.56 -2.12 -5.03
C VAL A 400 -21.59 -2.46 -3.91
N ASN A 401 -21.66 -1.78 -2.76
CA ASN A 401 -20.69 -1.94 -1.67
C ASN A 401 -21.19 -2.71 -0.45
N GLU A 402 -22.31 -3.43 -0.57
CA GLU A 402 -22.84 -4.26 0.53
C GLU A 402 -21.93 -5.45 0.87
N GLU A 403 -21.11 -5.90 -0.07
CA GLU A 403 -20.21 -7.06 0.05
C GLU A 403 -18.71 -6.70 -0.10
N TRP A 404 -18.32 -5.42 -0.01
CA TRP A 404 -16.90 -5.04 -0.18
C TRP A 404 -16.07 -5.57 0.99
N ASP A 405 -15.03 -6.34 0.67
CA ASP A 405 -13.93 -6.69 1.56
C ASP A 405 -12.68 -5.97 1.04
N THR A 406 -12.22 -4.98 1.81
CA THR A 406 -11.12 -4.08 1.45
C THR A 406 -11.35 -3.32 0.13
N ASP A 407 -10.28 -3.02 -0.63
CA ASP A 407 -10.33 -2.29 -1.90
C ASP A 407 -10.91 -3.13 -3.06
N GLU A 408 -11.37 -4.35 -2.78
CA GLU A 408 -11.97 -5.24 -3.77
C GLU A 408 -13.50 -5.16 -3.67
N GLY A 409 -14.11 -4.62 -4.74
CA GLY A 409 -15.55 -4.64 -4.91
C GLY A 409 -16.10 -6.07 -4.99
N PRO A 410 -17.43 -6.30 -5.02
CA PRO A 410 -17.94 -7.65 -5.20
C PRO A 410 -17.36 -8.16 -6.52
N SER A 411 -16.80 -9.37 -6.48
CA SER A 411 -16.28 -10.08 -7.65
C SER A 411 -17.44 -10.50 -8.58
N GLN A 412 -18.19 -9.52 -9.06
CA GLN A 412 -19.23 -9.70 -10.07
C GLN A 412 -18.63 -9.24 -11.40
N ASP A 413 -17.75 -10.09 -11.93
CA ASP A 413 -17.51 -10.18 -13.37
C ASP A 413 -18.75 -10.76 -14.08
#